data_AF-A0A2D5CPH1-F1
#
_entry.id   AF-A0A2D5CPH1-F1
#
_cell.length_a   1.000
_cell.length_b   1.000
_cell.length_c   1.000
_cell.angle_alpha   90.00
_cell.angle_beta   90.00
_cell.angle_gamma   90.00
#
_symmetry.space_group_name_H-M   'P 1'
#
loop_
_entity.id
_entity.type
_entity.pdbx_description
1 polymer ?
#
loop_
_entity_poly.entity_id
_entity_poly.type
_entity_poly.pdbx_seq_one_letter_code
_entity_poly.pdbx_strand_id
1 'polypeptide(L)' 'MKTQHSKPGPGGTQVYFLVEDCALQQARAADAGGVVIRPKFSIGQFGFVVLCEDTEGNVIGFNSLK' A
#
# COMPACT_ATOMS: atom_id res chain seq x y z
N MET A 1 6.15 19.55 -10.31
CA MET A 1 4.96 20.25 -10.86
C MET A 1 3.93 19.19 -11.24
N LYS A 2 2.72 19.19 -10.68
CA LYS A 2 1.63 18.29 -11.11
C LYS A 2 0.96 18.91 -12.34
N THR A 3 0.75 18.14 -13.40
CA THR A 3 0.07 18.62 -14.62
C THR A 3 -1.44 18.60 -14.43
N GLN A 4 -2.17 19.40 -15.21
CA GLN A 4 -3.64 19.55 -15.13
C GLN A 4 -4.42 18.23 -15.26
N HIS A 5 -3.83 17.21 -15.87
CA HIS A 5 -4.43 15.89 -16.06
C HIS A 5 -3.93 14.83 -15.09
N SER A 6 -3.06 15.20 -14.14
CA SER A 6 -2.54 14.27 -13.14
C SER A 6 -3.61 14.04 -12.06
N LYS A 7 -4.15 12.82 -12.02
CA LYS A 7 -5.12 12.38 -11.02
C LYS A 7 -4.47 11.35 -10.07
N PRO A 8 -4.87 11.30 -8.80
CA PRO A 8 -4.68 10.13 -7.95
C PRO A 8 -5.22 8.88 -8.65
N GLY A 9 -4.55 7.74 -8.45
CA GLY A 9 -4.98 6.51 -9.13
C GLY A 9 -3.86 5.51 -9.45
N PRO A 10 -4.25 4.31 -9.91
CA PRO A 10 -3.33 3.32 -10.44
C PRO A 10 -2.59 3.85 -11.68
N GLY A 11 -1.28 3.63 -11.75
CA GLY A 11 -0.42 4.04 -12.87
C GLY A 11 0.58 5.17 -12.54
N GLY A 12 0.48 5.78 -11.36
CA GLY A 12 1.50 6.69 -10.81
C GLY A 12 2.65 5.96 -10.09
N THR A 13 3.47 6.74 -9.38
CA THR A 13 4.50 6.19 -8.47
C THR A 13 3.85 5.49 -7.29
N GLN A 14 4.18 4.21 -7.10
CA GLN A 14 3.77 3.46 -5.91
C GLN A 14 4.83 3.61 -4.82
N VAL A 15 4.39 3.99 -3.62
CA VAL A 15 5.26 4.17 -2.45
C VAL A 15 5.15 2.95 -1.54
N TYR A 16 6.29 2.46 -1.07
CA TYR A 16 6.37 1.40 -0.09
C TYR A 16 6.87 1.94 1.25
N PHE A 17 6.06 1.78 2.29
CA PHE A 17 6.43 2.14 3.66
C PHE A 17 7.05 0.93 4.36
N LEU A 18 8.25 1.11 4.92
CA LEU A 18 8.83 0.14 5.83
C LEU A 18 8.12 0.22 7.19
N VAL A 19 7.58 -0.90 7.65
CA VAL A 19 6.82 -1.00 8.89
C VAL A 19 7.23 -2.25 9.66
N GLU A 20 6.90 -2.28 10.95
CA GLU A 20 7.23 -3.43 11.80
C GLU A 20 6.46 -4.69 11.39
N ASP A 21 5.14 -4.56 11.15
CA ASP A 21 4.28 -5.62 10.64
C ASP A 21 3.28 -5.04 9.64
N CYS A 22 3.34 -5.48 8.38
CA CYS A 22 2.43 -5.02 7.35
C CYS A 22 0.99 -5.52 7.55
N ALA A 23 0.76 -6.61 8.31
CA ALA A 23 -0.60 -7.07 8.61
C ALA A 23 -1.39 -6.07 9.47
N LEU A 24 -0.72 -5.43 10.44
CA LEU A 24 -1.35 -4.40 11.26
C LEU A 24 -1.73 -3.17 10.41
N GLN A 25 -0.85 -2.79 9.50
CA GLN A 25 -1.08 -1.64 8.63
C GLN A 25 -2.14 -1.92 7.57
N GLN A 26 -2.25 -3.16 7.09
CA GLN A 26 -3.37 -3.62 6.28
C GLN A 26 -4.71 -3.36 6.97
N ALA A 27 -4.84 -3.79 8.24
CA ALA A 27 -6.06 -3.60 9.01
C ALA A 27 -6.38 -2.12 9.20
N ARG A 28 -5.39 -1.30 9.59
CA ARG A 28 -5.56 0.15 9.74
C ARG A 28 -5.97 0.85 8.44
N ALA A 29 -5.40 0.44 7.31
CA ALA A 29 -5.76 1.00 6.01
C ALA A 29 -7.23 0.72 5.67
N ALA A 30 -7.70 -0.51 5.92
CA ALA A 30 -9.10 -0.88 5.73
C ALA A 30 -10.04 -0.11 6.68
N ASP A 31 -9.68 -0.01 7.96
CA ASP A 31 -10.46 0.74 8.97
C ASP A 31 -10.56 2.24 8.64
N ALA A 32 -9.54 2.79 7.96
CA ALA A 32 -9.52 4.18 7.50
C ALA A 32 -10.30 4.42 6.20
N GLY A 33 -10.94 3.39 5.62
CA GLY A 33 -11.72 3.49 4.39
C GLY A 33 -10.94 3.17 3.11
N GLY A 34 -9.70 2.69 3.24
CA GLY A 34 -8.95 2.13 2.11
C GLY A 34 -9.38 0.70 1.76
N VAL A 35 -8.87 0.20 0.64
CA VAL A 35 -9.18 -1.15 0.13
C VAL A 35 -7.93 -2.00 0.10
N VAL A 36 -7.99 -3.21 0.66
CA VAL A 36 -6.88 -4.18 0.53
C VAL A 36 -6.92 -4.79 -0.88
N ILE A 37 -6.02 -4.34 -1.75
CA ILE A 37 -5.90 -4.84 -3.12
C ILE A 37 -5.22 -6.20 -3.14
N ARG A 38 -4.17 -6.35 -2.33
CA ARG A 38 -3.44 -7.61 -2.16
C ARG A 38 -3.10 -7.81 -0.69
N PRO A 39 -3.72 -8.79 -0.02
CA PRO A 39 -3.42 -9.12 1.36
C PRO A 39 -1.95 -9.54 1.53
N LYS A 40 -1.47 -9.51 2.78
CA LYS A 40 -0.08 -9.87 3.14
C LYS A 40 0.39 -11.13 2.44
N PHE A 41 1.48 -11.00 1.68
CA PHE A 41 2.12 -12.13 1.01
C PHE A 41 3.63 -12.07 1.18
N SER A 42 4.27 -13.24 1.24
CA SER A 42 5.72 -13.34 1.36
C SER A 42 6.40 -12.98 0.04
N ILE A 43 7.52 -12.28 0.14
CA ILE A 43 8.47 -12.03 -0.96
C ILE A 43 9.79 -12.80 -0.74
N GLY A 44 9.71 -13.94 -0.03
CA GLY A 44 10.85 -14.77 0.33
C GLY A 44 11.66 -14.19 1.48
N GLN A 45 12.99 -14.24 1.37
CA GLN A 45 13.91 -13.77 2.41
C GLN A 45 13.83 -12.26 2.71
N PHE A 46 13.16 -11.51 1.85
CA PHE A 46 13.01 -10.05 1.98
C PHE A 46 11.79 -9.65 2.82
N GLY A 47 11.05 -10.61 3.36
CA GLY A 47 9.91 -10.39 4.25
C GLY A 47 8.56 -10.52 3.54
N PHE A 48 7.69 -9.55 3.80
CA PHE A 48 6.29 -9.56 3.44
C PHE A 48 5.86 -8.20 2.91
N VAL A 49 4.89 -8.23 1.99
CA VAL A 49 4.29 -7.04 1.40
C VAL A 49 2.77 -7.11 1.49
N VAL A 50 2.15 -5.96 1.70
CA VAL A 50 0.70 -5.70 1.51
C VAL A 50 0.54 -4.59 0.48
N LEU A 51 -0.47 -4.68 -0.37
CA LEU A 51 -0.90 -3.57 -1.23
C LEU A 51 -2.30 -3.11 -0.85
N CYS A 52 -2.45 -1.81 -0.62
CA CYS A 52 -3.72 -1.16 -0.33
C CYS A 52 -3.95 -0.01 -1.31
N GLU A 53 -5.21 0.32 -1.53
CA GLU A 53 -5.67 1.54 -2.18
C GLU A 53 -6.17 2.51 -1.09
N ASP A 54 -5.72 3.77 -1.12
CA ASP A 54 -6.23 4.82 -0.22
C ASP A 54 -7.57 5.39 -0.69
N THR A 55 -8.13 6.32 0.06
CA THR A 55 -9.43 6.95 -0.23
C THR A 55 -9.47 7.76 -1.53
N GLU A 56 -8.31 8.08 -2.08
CA GLU A 56 -8.11 8.84 -3.30
C GLU A 56 -7.81 7.93 -4.50
N GLY A 57 -7.73 6.61 -4.30
CA GLY A 57 -7.45 5.64 -5.35
C GLY A 57 -5.96 5.38 -5.60
N ASN A 58 -5.05 5.88 -4.75
CA ASN A 58 -3.63 5.61 -4.89
C ASN A 58 -3.29 4.24 -4.34
N VAL A 59 -2.50 3.49 -5.09
CA VAL A 59 -1.96 2.22 -4.61
C VAL A 59 -0.69 2.46 -3.80
N ILE A 60 -0.71 2.03 -2.54
CA ILE A 60 0.40 2.08 -1.60
C ILE A 60 0.79 0.68 -1.13
N GLY A 61 2.07 0.50 -0.83
CA GLY A 61 2.63 -0.74 -0.30
C GLY A 61 3.10 -0.60 1.14
N PHE A 62 2.94 -1.65 1.93
CA PHE A 62 3.62 -1.79 3.23
C PHE A 62 4.57 -2.97 3.15
N ASN A 63 5.83 -2.77 3.54
CA ASN A 63 6.86 -3.79 3.61
C ASN A 63 7.25 -4.02 5.07
N SER A 64 7.33 -5.27 5.50
CA SER A 64 7.87 -5.67 6.79
C SER A 64 8.68 -6.97 6.66
N LEU A 65 9.67 -7.17 7.53
CA LEU A 65 10.33 -8.48 7.65
C LEU A 65 9.47 -9.51 8.40
N LYS A 66 8.51 -9.03 9.19
CA LYS A 66 7.58 -9.82 10.01
C LYS A 66 6.21 -9.89 9.39
#